data_AF-A0A928G290-F1
#
_entry.id   AF-A0A928G290-F1
#
_cell.length_a   1.000
_cell.length_b   1.000
_cell.length_c   1.000
_cell.angle_alpha   90.00
_cell.angle_beta   90.00
_cell.angle_gamma   90.00
#
_symmetry.space_group_name_H-M   'P 1'
#
loop_
_entity.id
_entity.type
_entity.pdbx_description
1 polymer ?
#
loop_
_entity_poly.entity_id
_entity_poly.type
_entity_poly.pdbx_seq_one_letter_code
_entity_poly.pdbx_strand_id
1 'polypeptide(L)' 'MENRKRIYRELDAETKRKISKANTGKRKSESHKQHLSQSMKRYWQGIPNKPKHTTMDDLIGRCPS' A
#
# COMPACT_ATOMS: atom_id res chain seq x y z
N MET A 1 8.73 2.65 -23.94
CA MET A 1 7.77 3.21 -22.97
C MET A 1 8.04 2.51 -21.64
N GLU A 2 8.62 3.22 -20.68
CA GLU A 2 9.05 2.63 -19.41
C GLU A 2 7.82 2.22 -18.57
N ASN A 3 7.85 1.02 -17.99
CA ASN A 3 6.72 0.46 -17.27
C ASN A 3 6.54 1.18 -15.93
N ARG A 4 5.75 2.28 -15.92
CA ARG A 4 5.47 3.11 -14.73
C ARG A 4 4.62 2.43 -13.64
N LYS A 5 4.39 1.12 -13.73
CA LYS A 5 3.63 0.35 -12.75
C LYS A 5 4.51 -0.01 -11.56
N ARG A 6 3.90 -0.15 -10.39
CA ARG A 6 4.60 -0.56 -9.17
C ARG A 6 5.04 -2.03 -9.29
N ILE A 7 6.26 -2.30 -8.87
CA ILE A 7 6.81 -3.67 -8.77
C ILE A 7 6.25 -4.36 -7.52
N TYR A 8 6.14 -3.64 -6.40
CA TYR A 8 5.64 -4.16 -5.13
C TYR A 8 4.60 -3.25 -4.46
N ARG A 9 3.79 -3.81 -3.56
CA ARG A 9 2.74 -3.07 -2.82
C ARG A 9 3.30 -2.12 -1.77
N GLU A 10 4.40 -2.49 -1.13
CA GLU A 10 4.97 -1.79 0.01
C GLU A 10 5.66 -0.48 -0.42
N LEU A 11 5.28 0.60 0.26
CA LEU A 11 5.90 1.91 0.16
C LEU A 11 6.74 2.21 1.40
N ASP A 12 7.77 3.01 1.19
CA ASP A 12 8.52 3.65 2.27
C ASP A 12 7.63 4.56 3.13
N ALA A 13 7.94 4.64 4.43
CA ALA A 13 7.18 5.40 5.40
C ALA A 13 7.14 6.91 5.07
N GLU A 14 8.26 7.48 4.59
CA GLU A 14 8.34 8.88 4.23
C GLU A 14 7.43 9.18 3.03
N THR A 15 7.40 8.27 2.06
CA THR A 15 6.53 8.38 0.87
C THR A 15 5.05 8.32 1.27
N LYS A 16 4.67 7.40 2.16
CA LYS A 16 3.29 7.32 2.70
C LYS A 16 2.90 8.64 3.36
N ARG A 17 3.79 9.24 4.15
CA ARG A 17 3.56 10.54 4.81
C ARG A 17 3.34 11.66 3.79
N LYS A 18 4.18 11.75 2.75
CA LYS A 18 4.03 12.75 1.67
C LYS A 18 2.69 12.62 0.96
N ILE A 19 2.27 11.39 0.63
CA ILE A 19 0.96 11.12 0.01
C ILE A 19 -0.18 11.51 0.94
N SER A 20 -0.10 11.16 2.22
CA SER A 20 -1.12 11.53 3.20
C SER A 20 -1.29 13.04 3.28
N LYS A 21 -0.18 13.78 3.45
CA LYS A 21 -0.17 15.24 3.50
C LYS A 21 -0.81 15.87 2.26
N ALA A 22 -0.54 15.32 1.07
CA ALA A 22 -1.09 15.83 -0.19
C ALA A 22 -2.59 15.54 -0.39
N ASN A 23 -3.16 14.59 0.36
CA ASN A 23 -4.58 14.22 0.26
C ASN A 23 -5.45 14.81 1.37
N THR A 24 -4.86 15.30 2.46
CA THR A 24 -5.60 15.99 3.52
C THR A 24 -6.41 17.16 2.96
N GLY A 25 -7.66 17.31 3.42
CA GLY A 25 -8.56 18.41 3.05
C GLY A 25 -9.33 18.24 1.72
N LYS A 26 -9.04 17.19 0.94
CA LYS A 26 -9.73 16.94 -0.33
C LYS A 26 -11.02 16.14 -0.09
N ARG A 27 -12.17 16.81 -0.14
CA ARG A 27 -13.48 16.14 -0.05
C ARG A 27 -13.82 15.44 -1.37
N LYS A 28 -14.31 14.21 -1.31
CA LYS A 28 -14.77 13.41 -2.44
C LYS A 28 -16.23 13.05 -2.24
N SER A 29 -17.03 13.05 -3.30
CA SER A 29 -18.42 12.57 -3.24
C SER A 29 -18.45 11.06 -2.96
N GLU A 30 -19.58 10.57 -2.43
CA GLU A 30 -19.69 9.17 -2.00
C GLU A 30 -19.56 8.19 -3.16
N SER A 31 -20.25 8.45 -4.28
CA SER A 31 -20.09 7.67 -5.52
C SER A 31 -18.64 7.65 -6.01
N HIS A 32 -17.94 8.79 -5.94
CA HIS A 32 -16.54 8.84 -6.34
C HIS A 32 -15.63 8.02 -5.42
N LYS A 33 -15.90 7.96 -4.11
CA LYS A 33 -15.16 7.08 -3.19
C LYS A 33 -15.37 5.61 -3.52
N GLN A 34 -16.60 5.22 -3.85
CA GLN A 34 -16.93 3.83 -4.22
C GLN A 34 -16.19 3.39 -5.47
N HIS A 35 -16.25 4.17 -6.55
CA HIS A 35 -15.51 3.87 -7.78
C HIS A 35 -13.99 3.87 -7.57
N LEU A 36 -13.48 4.80 -6.77
CA LEU A 36 -12.06 4.82 -6.41
C LEU A 36 -11.65 3.57 -5.63
N SER A 37 -12.45 3.15 -4.65
CA SER A 37 -12.20 1.93 -3.87
C SER A 37 -12.17 0.69 -4.76
N GLN A 38 -13.15 0.54 -5.65
CA GLN A 38 -13.21 -0.60 -6.58
C GLN A 38 -12.01 -0.62 -7.54
N SER A 39 -11.67 0.53 -8.13
CA SER A 39 -10.50 0.63 -9.03
C SER A 39 -9.18 0.36 -8.32
N MET A 40 -9.02 0.81 -7.06
CA MET A 40 -7.85 0.49 -6.24
C MET A 40 -7.74 -0.99 -5.92
N LYS A 41 -8.84 -1.67 -5.57
CA LYS A 41 -8.83 -3.12 -5.34
C LYS A 41 -8.34 -3.86 -6.58
N ARG A 42 -8.89 -3.54 -7.76
CA ARG A 42 -8.50 -4.13 -9.05
C ARG A 42 -7.03 -3.86 -9.39
N TYR A 43 -6.56 -2.64 -9.18
CA TYR A 43 -5.16 -2.27 -9.41
C TYR A 43 -4.21 -3.10 -8.54
N TRP A 44 -4.52 -3.23 -7.24
CA TRP A 44 -3.67 -3.92 -6.28
C TRP A 44 -3.69 -5.45 -6.40
N GLN A 45 -4.67 -6.04 -7.07
CA GLN A 45 -4.71 -7.50 -7.32
C GLN A 45 -3.55 -7.97 -8.19
N GLY A 46 -3.05 -7.13 -9.10
CA GLY A 46 -1.96 -7.49 -10.02
C GLY A 46 -0.55 -7.19 -9.51
N ILE A 47 -0.40 -6.68 -8.28
CA ILE A 47 0.89 -6.25 -7.75
C ILE A 47 1.25 -7.14 -6.54
N PRO A 48 2.39 -7.85 -6.56
CA PRO A 48 2.79 -8.73 -5.46
C PRO A 48 3.29 -7.93 -4.24
N ASN A 49 3.27 -8.57 -3.07
CA ASN A 49 3.95 -8.07 -1.87
C ASN A 49 5.46 -8.36 -1.97
N LYS A 50 6.27 -7.56 -1.26
CA LYS A 50 7.69 -7.86 -1.11
C LYS A 50 7.87 -9.16 -0.32
N PRO A 51 8.86 -9.99 -0.68
CA PRO A 51 9.22 -11.13 0.15
C PRO A 51 9.64 -10.60 1.53
N LYS A 52 8.97 -11.07 2.58
CA LYS A 52 9.33 -10.76 3.96
C LYS A 52 10.47 -11.67 4.37
N HIS A 53 11.59 -11.10 4.81
CA HIS A 53 12.61 -11.87 5.52
C HIS A 53 12.03 -12.20 6.89
N THR A 54 11.50 -13.41 7.04
CA THR A 54 11.03 -13.91 8.33
C THR A 54 12.26 -14.30 9.15
N THR A 55 12.48 -13.65 10.29
CA THR A 55 13.43 -14.13 11.28
C THR A 55 12.82 -15.32 12.03
N MET A 56 13.64 -16.23 12.55
CA MET A 56 13.16 -17.40 13.28
C MET A 56 12.26 -17.01 14.47
N ASP A 57 12.49 -15.83 15.06
CA ASP A 57 11.63 -15.28 16.13
C ASP A 57 10.20 -14.97 15.69
N ASP A 58 9.99 -14.50 14.45
CA ASP A 58 8.65 -14.25 13.89
C ASP A 58 7.88 -15.55 13.66
N LEU A 59 8.58 -16.63 13.29
CA LEU A 59 7.98 -17.95 13.06
C LEU A 59 7.62 -18.66 14.36
N ILE A 60 8.38 -18.39 15.43
CA ILE A 60 8.17 -18.99 16.76
C ILE A 60 7.20 -18.13 17.60
N GLY A 61 6.76 -16.97 17.09
CA GLY A 61 5.82 -16.08 17.78
C GLY A 61 6.40 -15.46 19.05
N ARG A 62 7.73 -15.33 19.13
CA ARG A 62 8.41 -14.82 20.31
C ARG A 62 8.40 -13.29 20.24
N CYS A 63 7.52 -12.65 21.03
CA CYS A 63 7.54 -11.20 21.17
C CYS A 63 8.93 -10.74 21.66
N PRO A 64 9.59 -9.77 21.01
CA PRO A 64 10.82 -9.20 21.54
C PRO A 64 10.52 -8.47 22.85
N SER A 65 11.33 -8.75 23.88
CA SER A 65 11.26 -8.20 25.24
C SER A 65 11.62 -6.73 25.30
#